data_AF-A0A1I7EH66-F1
#
_entry.id   AF-A0A1I7EH66-F1
#
_cell.length_a   1.000
_cell.length_b   1.000
_cell.length_c   1.000
_cell.angle_alpha   90.00
_cell.angle_beta   90.00
_cell.angle_gamma   90.00
#
_symmetry.space_group_name_H-M   'P 1'
#
loop_
_entity.id
_entity.type
_entity.pdbx_description
1 polymer ?
#
loop_
_entity_poly.entity_id
_entity_poly.type
_entity_poly.pdbx_seq_one_letter_code
_entity_poly.pdbx_strand_id
1 'polypeptide(L)' 'MIHNHPSGDPTPSRADIDMTKLIIESAKPLGIAVHDHIIIGKKGHASMKGLLLI' A
#
# COMPACT_ATOMS: atom_id res chain seq x y z
N MET A 1 5.47 -1.75 -2.58
CA MET A 1 4.80 -2.99 -2.12
C MET A 1 3.63 -3.30 -3.03
N ILE A 2 3.27 -4.58 -3.17
CA ILE A 2 2.11 -5.01 -3.93
C ILE A 2 1.45 -6.20 -3.22
N HIS A 3 0.12 -6.18 -3.09
CA HIS A 3 -0.66 -7.37 -2.73
C HIS A 3 -1.98 -7.44 -3.49
N ASN A 4 -2.61 -8.62 -3.44
CA ASN A 4 -3.89 -8.88 -4.10
C ASN A 4 -5.02 -8.91 -3.07
N HIS A 5 -6.19 -8.36 -3.43
CA HIS A 5 -7.43 -8.60 -2.71
C HIS A 5 -8.26 -9.68 -3.45
N PRO A 6 -8.37 -10.90 -2.89
CA PRO A 6 -9.16 -11.97 -3.51
C PRO A 6 -10.64 -11.63 -3.69
N SER A 7 -11.17 -10.70 -2.89
CA SER A 7 -12.52 -10.13 -3.03
C SER A 7 -12.71 -9.39 -4.36
N GLY A 8 -11.62 -8.97 -4.99
CA GLY A 8 -11.59 -8.22 -6.24
C GLY A 8 -11.77 -6.70 -6.09
N ASP A 9 -11.99 -6.19 -4.87
CA ASP A 9 -12.03 -4.76 -4.54
C ASP A 9 -10.64 -4.28 -4.11
N PRO A 10 -9.99 -3.37 -4.87
CA PRO A 10 -8.66 -2.88 -4.54
C PRO A 10 -8.65 -1.78 -3.45
N THR A 11 -9.79 -1.43 -2.85
CA THR A 11 -9.85 -0.38 -1.81
C THR A 11 -8.97 -0.75 -0.61
N PRO A 12 -8.02 0.12 -0.20
CA PRO A 12 -7.16 -0.14 0.96
C PRO A 12 -7.97 -0.26 2.25
N SER A 13 -7.72 -1.29 3.03
CA SER A 13 -8.22 -1.40 4.39
C SER A 13 -7.40 -0.52 5.34
N ARG A 14 -7.92 -0.30 6.55
CA ARG A 14 -7.17 0.40 7.58
C ARG A 14 -5.87 -0.33 7.96
N ALA A 15 -5.92 -1.66 7.99
CA ALA A 15 -4.76 -2.49 8.29
C ALA A 15 -3.66 -2.34 7.22
N ASP A 16 -4.04 -2.23 5.94
CA ASP A 16 -3.07 -1.98 4.86
C ASP A 16 -2.36 -0.64 5.06
N ILE A 17 -3.09 0.41 5.41
CA ILE A 17 -2.54 1.75 5.66
C ILE A 17 -1.57 1.73 6.84
N ASP A 18 -2.00 1.20 7.98
CA ASP A 18 -1.20 1.20 9.20
C ASP A 18 0.07 0.34 9.04
N MET A 19 -0.04 -0.82 8.38
CA MET A 19 1.11 -1.68 8.06
C MET A 19 2.09 -1.00 7.09
N THR A 20 1.58 -0.33 6.05
CA THR A 20 2.44 0.38 5.08
C THR A 20 3.22 1.52 5.75
N LYS A 21 2.57 2.30 6.63
CA LYS A 21 3.23 3.37 7.39
C LYS A 21 4.32 2.82 8.30
N LEU A 22 4.07 1.70 8.97
CA LEU A 22 5.08 1.03 9.79
C LEU A 22 6.30 0.61 8.96
N ILE A 23 6.08 0.08 7.76
CA ILE A 23 7.17 -0.32 6.85
C ILE A 23 7.95 0.91 6.36
N ILE A 24 7.27 2.01 5.99
CA ILE A 24 7.91 3.27 5.59
C ILE A 24 8.84 3.77 6.70
N GLU A 25 8.34 3.87 7.94
CA GLU A 25 9.13 4.36 9.07
C GLU A 25 10.31 3.42 9.39
N SER A 26 10.12 2.11 9.23
CA SER A 26 11.17 1.12 9.46
C SER A 26 12.25 1.12 8.37
N ALA A 27 11.89 1.47 7.12
CA ALA A 27 12.81 1.55 5.98
C ALA A 27 13.64 2.85 5.99
N LYS A 28 13.10 3.93 6.56
CA LYS A 28 13.71 5.25 6.65
C LYS A 28 15.14 5.27 7.22
N PRO A 29 15.47 4.67 8.38
CA PRO A 29 16.83 4.66 8.90
C PRO A 29 17.83 3.88 8.04
N LEU A 30 17.33 3.00 7.16
CA LEU A 30 18.16 2.25 6.20
C LEU A 30 18.40 3.02 4.90
N GLY A 31 17.85 4.24 4.77
CA GLY A 31 17.91 5.02 3.53
C GLY A 31 17.08 4.41 2.39
N ILE A 32 16.11 3.54 2.70
CA ILE A 32 15.28 2.86 1.71
C ILE A 32 13.95 3.60 1.59
N ALA A 33 13.61 4.02 0.37
CA ALA A 33 12.32 4.65 0.07
C ALA A 33 11.26 3.62 -0.34
N VAL A 34 10.07 3.69 0.26
CA VAL A 34 8.90 2.97 -0.23
C VAL A 34 8.14 3.90 -1.17
N HIS A 35 8.23 3.65 -2.46
CA HIS A 35 7.67 4.55 -3.47
C HIS A 35 6.15 4.49 -3.58
N ASP A 36 5.56 3.31 -3.37
CA ASP A 36 4.12 3.12 -3.43
C ASP A 36 3.72 1.78 -2.80
N HIS A 37 2.43 1.66 -2.50
CA HIS A 37 1.78 0.40 -2.23
C HIS A 37 0.57 0.25 -3.16
N ILE A 38 0.68 -0.71 -4.08
CA ILE A 38 -0.37 -1.01 -5.06
C ILE A 38 -1.19 -2.22 -4.60
N ILE A 39 -2.50 -2.06 -4.51
CA ILE A 39 -3.44 -3.15 -4.25
C ILE A 39 -4.10 -3.55 -5.57
N ILE A 40 -3.99 -4.82 -5.95
CA ILE A 40 -4.57 -5.36 -7.18
C ILE A 40 -5.85 -6.13 -6.85
N GLY A 41 -6.91 -5.86 -7.61
CA GLY A 41 -8.18 -6.57 -7.56
C GLY A 41 -8.72 -6.87 -8.96
N LYS A 42 -9.74 -7.73 -9.04
CA LYS A 42 -10.40 -8.06 -10.32
C LYS A 42 -10.96 -6.83 -11.03
N LYS A 43 -11.40 -5.81 -10.28
CA LYS A 43 -11.99 -4.58 -10.84
C LYS A 43 -10.98 -3.48 -11.17
N GLY A 44 -9.68 -3.72 -10.96
CA GLY A 44 -8.62 -2.73 -11.20
C GLY A 44 -7.58 -2.72 -10.10
N HIS A 45 -6.95 -1.57 -9.87
CA HIS A 45 -5.93 -1.40 -8.84
C HIS A 45 -6.08 -0.07 -8.11
N ALA A 46 -5.55 0.00 -6.90
CA ALA A 46 -5.43 1.22 -6.12
C ALA A 46 -3.96 1.50 -5.80
N SER A 47 -3.53 2.74 -5.98
CA SER A 47 -2.23 3.23 -5.53
C SER A 47 -2.42 4.01 -4.25
N MET A 48 -1.80 3.58 -3.15
CA MET A 48 -1.90 4.28 -1.88
C MET A 48 -1.26 5.67 -1.94
N LYS A 49 -0.16 5.84 -2.69
CA LYS A 49 0.42 7.16 -2.97
C LYS A 49 -0.51 8.03 -3.80
N GLY A 50 -1.12 7.47 -4.85
CA GLY A 50 -2.08 8.18 -5.70
C GLY A 50 -3.35 8.60 -4.95
N LEU A 51 -3.72 7.88 -3.89
CA LEU A 51 -4.82 8.19 -2.98
C LEU A 51 -4.42 9.10 -1.81
N LEU A 52 -3.17 9.55 -1.74
CA LEU A 52 -2.63 10.39 -0.65
C LEU A 52 -2.75 9.75 0.75
N LEU A 53 -2.64 8.42 0.83
CA LEU A 53 -2.70 7.68 2.09
C LEU A 53 -1.32 7.48 2.74
N ILE A 54 -0.26 7.65 1.95
CA ILE A 54 1.16 7.56 2.31
C ILE A 54 1.96 8.63 1.58
#